data_AF-A0A8J5Q2M1-F1
#
_entry.id   AF-A0A8J5Q2M1-F1
#
_cell.length_a   1.000
_cell.length_b   1.000
_cell.length_c   1.000
_cell.angle_alpha   90.00
_cell.angle_beta   90.00
_cell.angle_gamma   90.00
#
_symmetry.space_group_name_H-M   'P 1'
#
loop_
_entity.id
_entity.type
_entity.pdbx_description
1 polymer ?
#
loop_
_entity_poly.entity_id
_entity_poly.type
_entity_poly.pdbx_seq_one_letter_code
_entity_poly.pdbx_strand_id
1 'polypeptide(L)'
;MGVLPFTPGINIAVLVDGKPAKEYQPWEFPEPFDATMNQGILHTKCYIESQAGSPYAIRFRISSLFTFPDDTDAITISVYVDGKPFDNKCIQKSTLAGASNLGVEYVDEISYCQRDFSDGSSEYYRPVFDDIRPGKSTATIIDYKITNTNTVDEADGKSVNSDLQRIKTSGTIQVAIEVGKQTAPVPMGDDNFCDDKRNESLAIDNKALLLNGYGQIHGTTYTKTDETRQMTYTAVDDEQHLGNFFFYLSISSFSCGSVLLPT
;
A
#
# COMPACT_ATOMS: atom_id res chain seq x y z
N MET A 1 -1.56 -16.01 -2.43
CA MET A 1 -2.61 -15.63 -3.37
C MET A 1 -3.91 -15.56 -2.61
N GLY A 2 -4.18 -14.39 -2.03
CA GLY A 2 -5.45 -14.03 -1.41
C GLY A 2 -6.46 -13.74 -2.50
N VAL A 3 -7.55 -14.48 -2.49
CA VAL A 3 -8.74 -14.16 -3.29
C VAL A 3 -9.67 -13.40 -2.34
N LEU A 4 -10.21 -12.25 -2.77
CA LEU A 4 -11.29 -11.60 -2.04
C LEU A 4 -12.44 -12.60 -1.91
N PRO A 5 -12.83 -13.03 -0.70
CA PRO A 5 -14.10 -13.70 -0.58
C PRO A 5 -15.15 -12.66 -1.02
N PHE A 6 -15.99 -13.05 -1.99
CA PHE A 6 -17.18 -12.33 -2.47
C PHE A 6 -17.04 -11.29 -3.60
N THR A 7 -15.86 -11.06 -4.19
CA THR A 7 -15.75 -10.37 -5.51
C THR A 7 -15.01 -11.25 -6.52
N PRO A 8 -15.68 -12.29 -7.07
CA PRO A 8 -15.07 -13.20 -8.03
C PRO A 8 -14.46 -12.44 -9.21
N GLY A 9 -13.33 -12.94 -9.67
CA GLY A 9 -12.69 -12.44 -10.87
C GLY A 9 -11.77 -11.24 -10.70
N ILE A 10 -11.59 -10.69 -9.49
CA ILE A 10 -10.55 -9.71 -9.19
C ILE A 10 -9.45 -10.37 -8.35
N ASN A 11 -8.20 -10.25 -8.81
CA ASN A 11 -7.03 -10.71 -8.07
C ASN A 11 -6.03 -9.55 -7.91
N ILE A 12 -5.59 -9.32 -6.68
CA ILE A 12 -4.56 -8.33 -6.35
C ILE A 12 -3.33 -9.06 -5.83
N ALA A 13 -2.15 -8.64 -6.30
CA ALA A 13 -0.87 -9.14 -5.83
C ALA A 13 0.14 -8.00 -5.71
N VAL A 14 0.91 -8.00 -4.64
CA VAL A 14 2.10 -7.13 -4.55
C VAL A 14 3.25 -7.82 -5.27
N LEU A 15 3.89 -7.11 -6.19
CA LEU A 15 5.09 -7.54 -6.89
C LEU A 15 6.31 -6.94 -6.20
N VAL A 16 7.27 -7.76 -5.80
CA VAL A 16 8.59 -7.33 -5.30
C VAL A 16 9.61 -7.72 -6.36
N ASP A 17 10.38 -6.74 -6.86
CA ASP A 17 11.28 -6.93 -8.00
C ASP A 17 10.59 -7.62 -9.21
N GLY A 18 9.35 -7.21 -9.50
CA GLY A 18 8.55 -7.71 -10.61
C GLY A 18 7.96 -9.12 -10.42
N LYS A 19 8.15 -9.76 -9.26
CA LYS A 19 7.62 -11.10 -8.96
C LYS A 19 6.58 -11.03 -7.84
N PRO A 20 5.48 -11.82 -7.92
CA PRO A 20 4.51 -11.87 -6.83
C PRO A 20 5.17 -12.20 -5.49
N ALA A 21 4.93 -11.35 -4.50
CA ALA A 21 5.39 -11.56 -3.14
C ALA A 21 4.81 -12.84 -2.56
N LYS A 22 5.57 -13.50 -1.69
CA LYS A 22 5.06 -14.62 -0.93
C LYS A 22 4.12 -14.09 0.16
N GLU A 23 2.89 -14.60 0.15
CA GLU A 23 1.85 -14.22 1.11
C GLU A 23 1.74 -15.23 2.25
N TYR A 24 1.43 -14.73 3.44
CA TYR A 24 1.27 -15.50 4.66
C TYR A 24 -0.04 -15.14 5.35
N GLN A 25 -0.68 -16.15 5.94
CA GLN A 25 -1.95 -16.03 6.69
C GLN A 25 -1.68 -16.42 8.15
N PRO A 26 -1.25 -15.47 9.00
CA PRO A 26 -1.12 -15.74 10.43
C PRO A 26 -2.49 -15.87 11.11
N TRP A 27 -2.45 -16.31 12.37
CA TRP A 27 -3.66 -16.51 13.17
C TRP A 27 -4.34 -15.20 13.57
N GLU A 28 -3.58 -14.11 13.67
CA GLU A 28 -4.06 -12.80 14.08
C GLU A 28 -3.57 -11.72 13.10
N PHE A 29 -4.44 -10.76 12.85
CA PHE A 29 -4.13 -9.54 12.10
C PHE A 29 -4.44 -8.34 12.99
N PRO A 30 -3.70 -7.23 12.85
CA PRO A 30 -4.13 -5.98 13.46
C PRO A 30 -5.52 -5.56 12.94
N GLU A 31 -6.19 -4.74 13.74
CA GLU A 31 -7.36 -4.03 13.27
C GLU A 31 -6.95 -3.15 12.08
N PRO A 32 -7.62 -3.28 10.91
CA PRO A 32 -7.21 -2.56 9.73
C PRO A 32 -7.56 -1.09 9.91
N PHE A 33 -6.61 -0.21 9.63
CA PHE A 33 -6.91 1.19 9.41
C PHE A 33 -7.42 1.34 7.98
N ASP A 34 -8.73 1.54 7.82
CA ASP A 34 -9.33 1.75 6.50
C ASP A 34 -9.26 3.23 6.11
N ALA A 35 -8.40 3.55 5.15
CA ALA A 35 -8.20 4.90 4.64
C ALA A 35 -9.42 5.46 3.88
N THR A 36 -10.35 4.61 3.42
CA THR A 36 -11.60 5.08 2.78
C THR A 36 -12.69 5.41 3.80
N MET A 37 -12.47 5.08 5.08
CA MET A 37 -13.43 5.26 6.18
C MET A 37 -14.76 4.51 6.01
N ASN A 38 -14.84 3.55 5.08
CA ASN A 38 -16.07 2.80 4.82
C ASN A 38 -16.26 1.68 5.85
N GLN A 39 -17.17 1.90 6.80
CA GLN A 39 -17.50 0.90 7.83
C GLN A 39 -18.30 -0.27 7.22
N GLY A 40 -17.98 -1.49 7.65
CA GLY A 40 -18.74 -2.70 7.28
C GLY A 40 -18.37 -3.31 5.93
N ILE A 41 -17.32 -2.82 5.28
CA ILE A 41 -16.78 -3.41 4.06
C ILE A 41 -15.96 -4.68 4.37
N LEU A 42 -16.01 -5.65 3.46
CA LEU A 42 -15.28 -6.91 3.58
C LEU A 42 -13.79 -6.71 3.28
N HIS A 43 -12.96 -7.28 4.16
CA HIS A 43 -11.50 -7.15 4.10
C HIS A 43 -10.85 -8.51 3.86
N THR A 44 -9.98 -8.57 2.85
CA THR A 44 -8.99 -9.64 2.72
C THR A 44 -7.68 -9.17 3.28
N LYS A 45 -7.05 -9.99 4.12
CA LYS A 45 -5.80 -9.63 4.78
C LYS A 45 -4.74 -10.67 4.49
N CYS A 46 -3.50 -10.25 4.32
CA CYS A 46 -2.34 -11.15 4.35
C CYS A 46 -1.08 -10.38 4.74
N TYR A 47 -0.08 -11.11 5.23
CA TYR A 47 1.27 -10.58 5.32
C TYR A 47 2.02 -10.91 4.04
N ILE A 48 2.92 -10.03 3.62
CA ILE A 48 3.83 -10.29 2.51
C ILE A 48 5.27 -10.17 2.97
N GLU A 49 6.13 -10.99 2.36
CA GLU A 49 7.56 -10.82 2.48
C GLU A 49 7.98 -9.48 1.86
N SER A 50 8.69 -8.69 2.66
CA SER A 50 9.22 -7.39 2.29
C SER A 50 10.70 -7.34 2.67
N GLN A 51 11.49 -6.67 1.83
CA GLN A 51 12.92 -6.51 2.02
C GLN A 51 13.28 -5.04 1.78
N ALA A 52 13.83 -4.39 2.81
CA ALA A 52 14.29 -3.01 2.72
C ALA A 52 15.17 -2.76 1.48
N GLY A 53 14.93 -1.63 0.82
CA GLY A 53 15.58 -1.23 -0.43
C GLY A 53 14.96 -1.83 -1.69
N SER A 54 14.02 -2.79 -1.58
CA SER A 54 13.42 -3.42 -2.75
C SER A 54 12.20 -2.61 -3.22
N PRO A 55 12.12 -2.22 -4.51
CA PRO A 55 10.93 -1.60 -5.06
C PRO A 55 9.80 -2.62 -5.17
N TYR A 56 8.56 -2.13 -5.12
CA TYR A 56 7.39 -2.95 -5.31
C TYR A 56 6.33 -2.29 -6.19
N ALA A 57 5.37 -3.09 -6.66
CA ALA A 57 4.23 -2.65 -7.45
C ALA A 57 2.96 -3.40 -7.02
N ILE A 58 1.79 -2.82 -7.29
CA ILE A 58 0.50 -3.45 -7.04
C ILE A 58 -0.04 -3.91 -8.39
N ARG A 59 -0.02 -5.22 -8.63
CA ARG A 59 -0.61 -5.81 -9.82
C ARG A 59 -2.04 -6.21 -9.55
N PHE A 60 -2.92 -5.92 -10.49
CA PHE A 60 -4.29 -6.39 -10.47
C PHE A 60 -4.64 -7.13 -11.75
N ARG A 61 -5.53 -8.11 -11.61
CA ARG A 61 -6.08 -8.90 -12.70
C ARG A 61 -7.58 -8.93 -12.58
N ILE A 62 -8.26 -8.65 -13.68
CA ILE A 62 -9.72 -8.67 -13.78
C ILE A 62 -10.08 -9.66 -14.89
N SER A 63 -10.68 -10.77 -14.49
CA SER A 63 -11.17 -11.82 -15.38
C SER A 63 -12.64 -11.61 -15.73
N SER A 64 -13.14 -12.39 -16.69
CA SER A 64 -14.55 -12.40 -17.09
C SER A 64 -15.52 -12.88 -16.01
N LEU A 65 -15.04 -13.35 -14.85
CA LEU A 65 -15.87 -13.71 -13.70
C LEU A 65 -16.36 -12.48 -12.92
N PHE A 66 -15.70 -11.33 -13.09
CA PHE A 66 -16.15 -10.09 -12.47
C PHE A 66 -17.36 -9.53 -13.21
N THR A 67 -18.39 -9.15 -12.46
CA THR A 67 -19.61 -8.53 -12.98
C THR A 67 -19.85 -7.20 -12.32
N PHE A 68 -20.07 -6.17 -13.13
CA PHE A 68 -20.50 -4.86 -12.66
C PHE A 68 -21.89 -4.93 -12.03
N PRO A 69 -22.10 -4.29 -10.86
CA PRO A 69 -23.44 -3.97 -10.35
C PRO A 69 -24.26 -3.17 -11.35
N ASP A 70 -25.58 -3.17 -11.16
CA ASP A 70 -26.50 -2.40 -12.00
C ASP A 70 -26.12 -0.91 -12.03
N ASP A 71 -26.30 -0.28 -13.17
CA ASP A 71 -26.00 1.14 -13.42
C ASP A 71 -24.53 1.59 -13.25
N THR A 72 -23.59 0.66 -13.07
CA THR A 72 -22.14 0.93 -13.06
C THR A 72 -21.46 0.55 -14.38
N ASP A 73 -20.47 1.34 -14.78
CA ASP A 73 -19.70 1.15 -16.01
C ASP A 73 -18.19 1.41 -15.87
N ALA A 74 -17.72 1.67 -14.66
CA ALA A 74 -16.30 1.82 -14.33
C ALA A 74 -15.94 1.12 -13.01
N ILE A 75 -14.73 0.58 -12.95
CA ILE A 75 -14.12 0.05 -11.73
C ILE A 75 -12.89 0.88 -11.41
N THR A 76 -12.79 1.35 -10.17
CA THR A 76 -11.65 2.09 -9.64
C THR A 76 -10.87 1.20 -8.67
N ILE A 77 -9.57 1.11 -8.87
CA ILE A 77 -8.63 0.44 -7.98
C ILE A 77 -7.77 1.50 -7.33
N SER A 78 -8.05 1.80 -6.06
CA SER A 78 -7.39 2.84 -5.29
C SER A 78 -6.36 2.22 -4.35
N VAL A 79 -5.11 2.67 -4.42
CA VAL A 79 -4.00 2.17 -3.59
C VAL A 79 -3.68 3.21 -2.52
N TYR A 80 -3.60 2.73 -1.28
CA TYR A 80 -3.13 3.49 -0.13
C TYR A 80 -1.92 2.78 0.46
N VAL A 81 -0.89 3.56 0.76
CA VAL A 81 0.36 3.09 1.34
C VAL A 81 0.57 3.79 2.66
N ASP A 82 0.85 3.00 3.70
CA ASP A 82 1.05 3.47 5.07
C ASP A 82 -0.10 4.35 5.60
N GLY A 83 -1.33 4.06 5.15
CA GLY A 83 -2.57 4.79 5.47
C GLY A 83 -2.79 6.07 4.68
N LYS A 84 -1.95 6.35 3.67
CA LYS A 84 -2.04 7.55 2.84
C LYS A 84 -2.35 7.19 1.38
N PRO A 85 -3.09 8.02 0.64
CA PRO A 85 -3.34 7.75 -0.77
C PRO A 85 -2.03 7.71 -1.57
N PHE A 86 -1.89 6.72 -2.46
CA PHE A 86 -0.70 6.56 -3.30
C PHE A 86 -1.01 6.89 -4.75
N ASP A 87 -1.90 6.12 -5.37
CA ASP A 87 -2.37 6.29 -6.75
C ASP A 87 -3.63 5.46 -6.96
N ASN A 88 -4.34 5.67 -8.07
CA ASN A 88 -5.49 4.86 -8.44
C ASN A 88 -5.53 4.57 -9.95
N LYS A 89 -6.42 3.65 -10.33
CA LYS A 89 -6.69 3.35 -11.73
C LYS A 89 -8.16 3.07 -11.95
N CYS A 90 -8.78 3.88 -12.82
CA CYS A 90 -10.14 3.68 -13.29
C CYS A 90 -10.13 2.91 -14.62
N ILE A 91 -10.90 1.83 -14.70
CA ILE A 91 -11.03 0.97 -15.89
C ILE A 91 -12.49 0.90 -16.32
N GLN A 92 -12.75 1.21 -17.59
CA GLN A 92 -14.08 1.12 -18.17
C GLN A 92 -14.54 -0.32 -18.39
N LYS A 93 -15.85 -0.53 -18.23
CA LYS A 93 -16.55 -1.77 -18.58
C LYS A 93 -16.32 -2.19 -20.04
N SER A 94 -16.24 -1.23 -20.96
CA SER A 94 -15.93 -1.47 -22.38
C SER A 94 -14.51 -2.05 -22.57
N THR A 95 -13.53 -1.55 -21.83
CA THR A 95 -12.14 -2.06 -21.83
C THR A 95 -12.09 -3.51 -21.33
N LEU A 96 -12.80 -3.81 -20.24
CA LEU A 96 -12.87 -5.17 -19.69
C LEU A 96 -13.64 -6.13 -20.62
N ALA A 97 -14.70 -5.66 -21.27
CA ALA A 97 -15.42 -6.42 -22.28
C ALA A 97 -14.51 -6.74 -23.48
N GLY A 98 -13.66 -5.78 -23.90
CA GLY A 98 -12.65 -6.00 -24.94
C GLY A 98 -11.68 -7.13 -24.59
N ALA A 99 -11.11 -7.13 -23.39
CA ALA A 99 -10.22 -8.21 -22.93
C ALA A 99 -10.94 -9.57 -22.88
N SER A 100 -12.16 -9.58 -22.34
CA SER A 100 -12.98 -10.79 -22.23
C SER A 100 -13.34 -11.38 -23.60
N ASN A 101 -13.67 -10.55 -24.58
CA ASN A 101 -13.96 -10.97 -25.95
C ASN A 101 -12.75 -11.61 -26.65
N LEU A 102 -11.53 -11.24 -26.24
CA LEU A 102 -10.29 -11.86 -26.70
C LEU A 102 -9.92 -13.13 -25.91
N GLY A 103 -10.73 -13.52 -24.91
CA GLY A 103 -10.48 -14.68 -24.06
C GLY A 103 -9.31 -14.49 -23.10
N VAL A 104 -8.97 -13.25 -22.74
CA VAL A 104 -7.86 -12.92 -21.84
C VAL A 104 -8.34 -12.13 -20.62
N GLU A 105 -7.58 -12.22 -19.53
CA GLU A 105 -7.77 -11.35 -18.37
C GLU A 105 -7.22 -9.95 -18.67
N TYR A 106 -7.88 -8.92 -18.15
CA TYR A 106 -7.28 -7.59 -18.08
C TYR A 106 -6.23 -7.60 -16.97
N VAL A 107 -4.99 -7.25 -17.30
CA VAL A 107 -3.86 -7.25 -16.36
C VAL A 107 -3.18 -5.90 -16.44
N ASP A 108 -2.95 -5.29 -15.27
CA ASP A 108 -2.26 -4.03 -15.18
C ASP A 108 -1.63 -3.85 -13.78
N GLU A 109 -0.85 -2.79 -13.61
CA GLU A 109 -0.16 -2.50 -12.36
C GLU A 109 -0.09 -1.00 -12.04
N ILE A 110 0.05 -0.73 -10.74
CA ILE A 110 0.37 0.58 -10.16
C ILE A 110 1.75 0.43 -9.51
N SER A 111 2.78 1.02 -10.13
CA SER A 111 4.19 0.85 -9.74
C SER A 111 4.91 2.16 -9.41
N TYR A 112 4.29 3.30 -9.71
CA TYR A 112 4.78 4.63 -9.36
C TYR A 112 3.60 5.59 -9.27
N CYS A 113 3.82 6.71 -8.60
CA CYS A 113 2.87 7.82 -8.51
C CYS A 113 3.51 9.09 -9.06
N GLN A 114 2.67 10.00 -9.57
CA GLN A 114 3.08 11.33 -9.97
C GLN A 114 3.08 12.28 -8.77
N ARG A 115 3.90 13.32 -8.85
CA ARG A 115 3.86 14.49 -7.99
C ARG A 115 3.96 15.73 -8.86
N ASP A 116 2.94 16.57 -8.77
CA ASP A 116 2.93 17.87 -9.42
C ASP A 116 3.43 18.94 -8.45
N PHE A 117 4.26 19.83 -8.97
CA PHE A 117 4.84 20.94 -8.23
C PHE A 117 4.17 22.25 -8.65
N SER A 118 4.23 23.24 -7.77
CA SER A 118 3.63 24.56 -7.99
C SER A 118 4.22 25.33 -9.17
N ASP A 119 5.40 24.93 -9.64
CA ASP A 119 6.04 25.45 -10.86
C ASP A 119 5.54 24.79 -12.15
N GLY A 120 4.59 23.87 -12.05
CA GLY A 120 4.02 23.13 -13.18
C GLY A 120 4.87 21.94 -13.64
N SER A 121 5.97 21.64 -12.96
CA SER A 121 6.73 20.41 -13.22
C SER A 121 6.10 19.20 -12.54
N SER A 122 6.38 18.02 -13.10
CA SER A 122 5.91 16.74 -12.56
C SER A 122 7.10 15.79 -12.39
N GLU A 123 7.14 15.09 -11.27
CA GLU A 123 8.11 14.01 -11.03
C GLU A 123 7.38 12.71 -10.67
N TYR A 124 8.05 11.58 -10.90
CA TYR A 124 7.48 10.26 -10.67
C TYR A 124 8.30 9.51 -9.61
N TYR A 125 7.60 8.76 -8.76
CA TYR A 125 8.19 8.10 -7.62
C TYR A 125 7.71 6.66 -7.50
N ARG A 126 8.66 5.74 -7.33
CA ARG A 126 8.39 4.32 -7.06
C ARG A 126 8.40 4.06 -5.56
N PRO A 127 7.49 3.22 -5.05
CA PRO A 127 7.49 2.84 -3.65
C PRO A 127 8.58 1.78 -3.40
N VAL A 128 9.30 1.93 -2.30
CA VAL A 128 10.41 1.09 -1.90
C VAL A 128 10.23 0.73 -0.42
N PHE A 129 10.43 -0.53 -0.07
CA PHE A 129 10.37 -0.92 1.34
C PHE A 129 11.51 -0.28 2.12
N ASP A 130 11.24 0.19 3.32
CA ASP A 130 12.26 0.74 4.21
C ASP A 130 12.06 0.27 5.65
N ASP A 131 13.15 0.18 6.42
CA ASP A 131 13.13 -0.36 7.79
C ASP A 131 12.58 0.70 8.77
N ILE A 132 11.48 0.38 9.44
CA ILE A 132 10.85 1.31 10.41
C ILE A 132 11.48 1.21 11.80
N ARG A 133 12.39 0.26 12.03
CA ARG A 133 13.05 0.11 13.33
C ARG A 133 14.07 1.23 13.55
N PRO A 134 14.14 1.79 14.76
CA PRO A 134 15.06 2.87 15.06
C PRO A 134 16.51 2.32 15.02
N GLY A 135 17.39 3.01 14.30
CA GLY A 135 18.82 2.67 14.24
C GLY A 135 19.35 2.06 12.94
N LYS A 136 18.59 2.09 11.84
CA LYS A 136 19.09 1.75 10.50
C LYS A 136 19.01 2.88 9.45
N SER A 137 18.94 4.14 9.88
CA SER A 137 19.38 5.22 9.00
C SER A 137 20.84 4.92 8.62
N THR A 138 21.11 4.89 7.32
CA THR A 138 22.39 4.50 6.71
C THR A 138 23.58 4.93 7.56
N ALA A 139 24.25 3.96 8.18
CA ALA A 139 25.56 4.21 8.76
C ALA A 139 26.51 4.50 7.60
N THR A 140 26.72 5.78 7.29
CA THR A 140 27.90 6.22 6.55
C THR A 140 29.09 5.77 7.38
N ILE A 141 29.83 4.75 6.91
CA ILE A 141 31.10 4.36 7.50
C ILE A 141 32.07 5.52 7.21
N ILE A 142 32.15 6.47 8.13
CA ILE A 142 33.25 7.42 8.20
C ILE A 142 34.19 6.86 9.25
N ASP A 143 35.28 6.23 8.78
CA ASP A 143 36.51 5.91 9.50
C ASP A 143 36.38 5.37 10.93
N TYR A 144 36.35 4.03 11.05
CA TYR A 144 36.81 3.21 12.19
C TYR A 144 36.82 3.85 13.59
N LYS A 145 35.72 4.51 13.97
CA LYS A 145 35.43 4.97 15.33
C LYS A 145 33.94 4.79 15.58
N ILE A 146 33.61 3.69 16.24
CA ILE A 146 32.30 3.52 16.87
C ILE A 146 32.29 4.46 18.08
N THR A 147 31.91 5.72 17.87
CA THR A 147 31.34 6.52 18.95
C THR A 147 29.89 6.12 19.09
N ASN A 148 29.61 5.22 20.04
CA ASN A 148 28.26 5.07 20.59
C ASN A 148 27.90 6.37 21.30
N THR A 149 27.40 7.34 20.54
CA THR A 149 26.73 8.53 21.06
C THR A 149 25.28 8.51 20.62
N ASN A 150 24.58 7.43 20.91
CA ASN A 150 23.16 7.52 21.19
C ASN A 150 23.05 7.29 22.70
N THR A 151 23.09 8.40 23.44
CA THR A 151 22.42 8.43 24.72
C THR A 151 21.02 7.86 24.48
N VAL A 152 20.62 6.95 25.37
CA VAL A 152 19.22 6.58 25.54
C VAL A 152 18.56 7.87 26.02
N ASP A 153 18.28 8.78 25.09
CA ASP A 153 17.42 9.90 25.37
C ASP A 153 16.09 9.24 25.69
N GLU A 154 15.71 9.35 26.95
CA GLU A 154 14.37 9.02 27.42
C GLU A 154 13.39 9.62 26.41
N ALA A 155 12.82 8.77 25.56
CA ALA A 155 11.83 9.18 24.59
C ALA A 155 10.74 9.94 25.36
N ASP A 156 10.60 11.24 25.12
CA ASP A 156 9.52 12.05 25.68
C ASP A 156 8.22 11.28 25.38
N GLY A 157 7.39 10.97 26.40
CA GLY A 157 6.23 10.09 26.26
C GLY A 157 5.26 10.52 25.14
N LYS A 158 5.36 11.78 24.69
CA LYS A 158 4.70 12.30 23.49
C LYS A 158 5.11 11.59 22.19
N SER A 159 6.40 11.26 22.02
CA SER A 159 6.94 10.57 20.83
C SER A 159 6.43 9.13 20.72
N VAL A 160 6.38 8.40 21.84
CA VAL A 160 5.85 7.03 21.89
C VAL A 160 4.35 7.02 21.54
N ASN A 161 3.56 7.96 22.06
CA ASN A 161 2.13 8.00 21.75
C ASN A 161 1.84 8.36 20.29
N SER A 162 2.62 9.27 19.69
CA SER A 162 2.50 9.54 18.25
C SER A 162 2.88 8.31 17.43
N ASP A 163 3.95 7.61 17.81
CA ASP A 163 4.40 6.41 17.10
C ASP A 163 3.44 5.22 17.27
N LEU A 164 2.74 5.12 18.41
CA LEU A 164 1.65 4.17 18.61
C LEU A 164 0.46 4.40 17.66
N GLN A 165 0.25 5.63 17.19
CA GLN A 165 -0.75 5.89 16.13
C GLN A 165 -0.16 5.65 14.74
N ARG A 166 1.09 6.09 14.50
CA ARG A 166 1.75 5.91 13.19
C ARG A 166 1.93 4.44 12.82
N ILE A 167 2.24 3.57 13.78
CA ILE A 167 2.44 2.14 13.50
C ILE A 167 1.16 1.42 13.08
N LYS A 168 -0.03 1.95 13.41
CA LYS A 168 -1.31 1.37 12.95
C LYS A 168 -1.46 1.41 11.43
N THR A 169 -0.79 2.36 10.79
CA THR A 169 -0.83 2.52 9.34
C THR A 169 0.49 2.16 8.69
N SER A 170 1.63 2.39 9.35
CA SER A 170 2.95 2.08 8.81
C SER A 170 3.12 0.59 8.53
N GLY A 171 3.70 0.26 7.38
CA GLY A 171 3.85 -1.12 6.96
C GLY A 171 2.57 -1.76 6.44
N THR A 172 1.68 -0.96 5.84
CA THR A 172 0.45 -1.45 5.23
C THR A 172 0.30 -0.95 3.80
N ILE A 173 -0.23 -1.83 2.95
CA ILE A 173 -0.76 -1.47 1.64
C ILE A 173 -2.23 -1.84 1.65
N GLN A 174 -3.10 -0.86 1.48
CA GLN A 174 -4.52 -1.07 1.25
C GLN A 174 -4.82 -0.90 -0.24
N VAL A 175 -5.60 -1.82 -0.79
CA VAL A 175 -6.16 -1.71 -2.14
C VAL A 175 -7.67 -1.75 -2.03
N ALA A 176 -8.31 -0.60 -2.26
CA ALA A 176 -9.75 -0.44 -2.28
C ALA A 176 -10.28 -0.68 -3.70
N ILE A 177 -11.38 -1.42 -3.79
CA ILE A 177 -12.07 -1.72 -5.04
C ILE A 177 -13.43 -1.04 -4.99
N GLU A 178 -13.64 -0.12 -5.92
CA GLU A 178 -14.87 0.66 -6.06
C GLU A 178 -15.41 0.50 -7.48
N VAL A 179 -16.73 0.63 -7.63
CA VAL A 179 -17.38 0.72 -8.94
C VAL A 179 -18.29 1.92 -8.95
N GLY A 180 -18.50 2.51 -10.12
CA GLY A 180 -19.41 3.62 -10.24
C GLY A 180 -19.74 3.89 -11.69
N LYS A 181 -20.31 5.05 -11.93
CA LYS A 181 -20.68 5.53 -13.24
C LYS A 181 -19.71 6.59 -13.70
N GLN A 182 -18.98 6.30 -14.76
CA GLN A 182 -18.09 7.27 -15.36
C GLN A 182 -18.89 8.46 -15.89
N THR A 183 -18.44 9.66 -15.56
CA THR A 183 -18.93 10.90 -16.15
C THR A 183 -17.96 11.46 -17.18
N ALA A 184 -18.38 12.50 -17.89
CA ALA A 184 -17.54 13.15 -18.89
C ALA A 184 -16.20 13.59 -18.25
N PRO A 185 -15.09 13.60 -19.01
CA PRO A 185 -13.80 14.07 -18.48
C PRO A 185 -13.98 15.48 -17.91
N VAL A 186 -13.84 15.60 -16.59
CA VAL A 186 -13.86 16.90 -15.91
C VAL A 186 -12.44 17.49 -15.95
N PRO A 187 -12.30 18.82 -15.94
CA PRO A 187 -11.01 19.47 -15.73
C PRO A 187 -10.36 18.92 -14.45
N MET A 188 -9.02 18.83 -14.48
CA MET A 188 -8.18 18.43 -13.36
C MET A 188 -8.69 19.10 -12.07
N GLY A 189 -9.27 18.31 -11.17
CA GLY A 189 -9.52 18.73 -9.79
C GLY A 189 -8.22 18.62 -9.00
N ASP A 190 -8.12 19.34 -7.88
CA ASP A 190 -7.02 19.16 -6.92
C ASP A 190 -6.99 17.69 -6.49
N ASP A 191 -5.99 16.94 -6.96
CA ASP A 191 -5.79 15.57 -6.54
C ASP A 191 -5.14 15.57 -5.15
N ASN A 192 -5.97 15.36 -4.13
CA ASN A 192 -5.52 15.16 -2.75
C ASN A 192 -4.70 13.87 -2.54
N PHE A 193 -4.19 13.24 -3.61
CA PHE A 193 -3.38 12.03 -3.59
C PHE A 193 -1.88 12.31 -3.35
N CYS A 194 -1.46 13.58 -3.29
CA CYS A 194 -0.14 13.96 -2.81
C CYS A 194 -0.20 14.31 -1.31
N ASP A 195 0.45 13.52 -0.46
CA ASP A 195 0.53 13.78 0.98
C ASP A 195 1.56 14.86 1.37
N ASP A 196 2.21 15.46 0.37
CA ASP A 196 3.34 16.40 0.44
C ASP A 196 4.55 15.96 1.27
N LYS A 197 4.53 14.74 1.82
CA LYS A 197 5.39 14.27 2.92
C LYS A 197 6.07 12.93 2.62
N ARG A 198 6.21 12.59 1.33
CA ARG A 198 6.98 11.43 0.87
C ARG A 198 8.45 11.59 1.33
N ASN A 199 8.93 10.65 2.16
CA ASN A 199 10.28 10.57 2.77
C ASN A 199 10.47 11.27 4.13
N GLU A 200 9.40 11.55 4.88
CA GLU A 200 9.55 11.74 6.33
C GLU A 200 10.16 10.48 6.98
N SER A 201 10.91 10.67 8.07
CA SER A 201 11.54 9.56 8.79
C SER A 201 10.50 8.49 9.13
N LEU A 202 10.72 7.28 8.64
CA LEU A 202 9.89 6.11 8.91
C LEU A 202 10.25 5.43 10.24
N ALA A 203 11.23 5.96 10.98
CA ALA A 203 11.60 5.43 12.28
C ALA A 203 10.43 5.53 13.25
N ILE A 204 10.10 4.39 13.86
CA ILE A 204 9.10 4.20 14.90
C ILE A 204 9.82 3.77 16.17
N ASP A 205 9.46 4.35 17.31
CA ASP A 205 10.03 3.97 18.60
C ASP A 205 9.88 2.46 18.89
N ASN A 206 10.93 1.86 19.46
CA ASN A 206 10.95 0.42 19.77
C ASN A 206 9.80 0.00 20.69
N LYS A 207 9.39 0.85 21.62
CA LYS A 207 8.27 0.57 22.53
C LYS A 207 6.94 0.56 21.76
N ALA A 208 6.76 1.44 20.79
CA ALA A 208 5.58 1.43 19.94
C ALA A 208 5.52 0.18 19.05
N LEU A 209 6.66 -0.24 18.49
CA LEU A 209 6.76 -1.48 17.72
C LEU A 209 6.46 -2.73 18.56
N LEU A 210 6.96 -2.80 19.80
CA LEU A 210 6.68 -3.92 20.70
C LEU A 210 5.22 -4.00 21.11
N LEU A 211 4.54 -2.86 21.26
CA LEU A 211 3.15 -2.81 21.72
C LEU A 211 2.15 -3.04 20.57
N ASN A 212 2.36 -2.40 19.42
CA ASN A 212 1.38 -2.33 18.32
C ASN A 212 1.97 -2.66 16.94
N GLY A 213 3.19 -3.20 16.84
CA GLY A 213 3.82 -3.47 15.55
C GLY A 213 3.29 -4.70 14.81
N TYR A 214 2.68 -5.67 15.51
CA TYR A 214 2.14 -6.91 14.91
C TYR A 214 3.07 -7.58 13.87
N GLY A 215 4.38 -7.58 14.12
CA GLY A 215 5.38 -8.16 13.21
C GLY A 215 5.71 -7.31 11.97
N GLN A 216 5.11 -6.13 11.81
CA GLN A 216 5.48 -5.15 10.81
C GLN A 216 6.84 -4.57 11.15
N ILE A 217 7.75 -4.59 10.18
CA ILE A 217 9.09 -4.04 10.35
C ILE A 217 9.58 -3.25 9.14
N HIS A 218 8.76 -3.15 8.11
CA HIS A 218 9.00 -2.25 6.99
C HIS A 218 7.81 -1.32 6.82
N GLY A 219 8.09 -0.12 6.32
CA GLY A 219 7.14 0.84 5.77
C GLY A 219 7.52 1.12 4.32
N THR A 220 7.06 2.24 3.78
CA THR A 220 7.36 2.64 2.42
C THR A 220 8.02 4.00 2.35
N THR A 221 9.16 4.04 1.68
CA THR A 221 9.83 5.26 1.20
C THR A 221 9.67 5.36 -0.32
N TYR A 222 10.03 6.50 -0.90
CA TYR A 222 9.82 6.77 -2.31
C TYR A 222 11.09 7.20 -3.01
N THR A 223 11.42 6.51 -4.11
CA THR A 223 12.59 6.82 -4.94
C THR A 223 12.14 7.39 -6.28
N LYS A 224 12.73 8.52 -6.69
CA LYS A 224 12.45 9.16 -7.97
C LYS A 224 12.78 8.20 -9.14
N THR A 225 11.96 8.23 -10.19
CA THR A 225 12.15 7.44 -11.42
C THR A 225 12.02 8.32 -12.66
N ASP A 226 12.66 7.89 -13.75
CA ASP A 226 12.60 8.56 -15.06
C ASP A 226 11.42 8.06 -15.92
N GLU A 227 10.60 7.16 -15.37
CA GLU A 227 9.38 6.70 -16.04
C GLU A 227 8.37 7.83 -16.17
N THR A 228 7.80 7.95 -17.36
CA THR A 228 6.77 8.93 -17.66
C THR A 228 5.51 8.19 -18.09
N ARG A 229 4.35 8.70 -17.64
CA ARG A 229 3.05 8.15 -18.01
C ARG A 229 2.14 9.26 -18.48
N GLN A 230 1.33 8.94 -19.48
CA GLN A 230 0.20 9.78 -19.82
C GLN A 230 -0.91 9.54 -18.78
N MET A 231 -1.04 10.46 -17.83
CA MET A 231 -2.16 10.43 -16.89
C MET A 231 -3.44 10.83 -17.61
N THR A 232 -4.51 10.11 -17.31
CA THR A 232 -5.86 10.45 -17.78
C THR A 232 -6.76 10.52 -16.56
N TYR A 233 -7.32 11.69 -16.30
CA TYR A 233 -8.24 11.91 -15.21
C TYR A 233 -9.65 11.53 -15.67
N THR A 234 -10.30 10.69 -14.88
CA THR A 234 -11.67 10.24 -15.12
C THR A 234 -12.46 10.46 -13.86
N ALA A 235 -13.56 11.21 -13.94
CA ALA A 235 -14.50 11.28 -12.83
C ALA A 235 -15.47 10.11 -12.87
N VAL A 236 -15.81 9.65 -11.68
CA VAL A 236 -16.75 8.59 -11.42
C VAL A 236 -17.74 9.12 -10.38
N ASP A 237 -19.02 9.00 -10.68
CA ASP A 237 -20.13 9.31 -9.77
C ASP A 237 -20.73 8.01 -9.22
N ASP A 238 -21.56 8.14 -8.18
CA ASP A 238 -22.32 7.03 -7.58
C ASP A 238 -21.43 5.84 -7.16
N GLU A 239 -20.27 6.14 -6.56
CA GLU A 239 -19.29 5.14 -6.17
C GLU A 239 -19.83 4.19 -5.09
N GLN A 240 -19.73 2.90 -5.39
CA GLN A 240 -20.03 1.79 -4.50
C GLN A 240 -18.73 1.04 -4.16
N HIS A 241 -18.40 1.00 -2.87
CA HIS A 241 -17.26 0.26 -2.35
C HIS A 241 -17.55 -1.25 -2.32
N LEU A 242 -16.74 -2.06 -3.02
CA LEU A 242 -16.91 -3.51 -3.11
C LEU A 242 -16.09 -4.29 -2.08
N GLY A 243 -14.87 -3.86 -1.78
CA GLY A 243 -14.00 -4.54 -0.84
C GLY A 243 -12.64 -3.87 -0.67
N ASN A 244 -11.88 -4.33 0.33
CA ASN A 244 -10.49 -3.96 0.51
C ASN A 244 -9.58 -5.20 0.57
N PHE A 245 -8.38 -5.07 0.01
CA PHE A 245 -7.23 -5.93 0.32
C PHE A 245 -6.27 -5.17 1.22
N PHE A 246 -5.81 -5.81 2.29
CA PHE A 246 -4.77 -5.31 3.18
C PHE A 246 -3.55 -6.24 3.12
N PHE A 247 -2.41 -5.67 2.79
CA PHE A 247 -1.11 -6.33 2.81
C PHE A 247 -0.27 -5.72 3.93
N TYR A 248 0.23 -6.55 4.83
CA TYR A 248 1.09 -6.16 5.94
C TYR A 248 2.56 -6.51 5.63
N LEU A 249 3.45 -5.53 5.76
CA LEU A 249 4.86 -5.66 5.36
C LEU A 249 5.71 -6.27 6.48
N SER A 250 6.15 -7.52 6.31
CA SER A 250 6.98 -8.22 7.30
C SER A 250 8.16 -8.97 6.66
N ILE A 251 9.11 -9.43 7.49
CA ILE A 251 10.21 -10.30 7.04
C ILE A 251 9.79 -11.76 7.03
N SER A 252 10.48 -12.56 6.20
CA SER A 252 10.22 -13.97 5.94
C SER A 252 10.47 -14.97 7.07
N SER A 253 10.41 -14.56 8.33
CA SER A 253 10.70 -15.43 9.47
C SER A 253 9.56 -15.55 10.49
N PHE A 254 8.30 -15.56 10.05
CA PHE A 254 7.29 -16.30 10.81
C PHE A 254 7.45 -17.81 10.54
N SER A 255 8.59 -18.37 10.94
CA SER A 255 8.59 -19.79 11.33
C SER A 255 7.70 -19.86 12.57
N CYS A 256 6.64 -20.66 12.52
CA CYS A 256 5.82 -21.01 13.67
C CYS A 256 6.74 -21.43 14.83
N GLY A 257 7.04 -20.48 15.72
CA GLY A 257 7.89 -20.64 16.88
C GLY A 257 6.97 -20.67 18.08
N SER A 258 6.69 -21.87 18.54
CA SER A 258 6.11 -22.20 19.85
C SER A 258 6.29 -21.10 20.89
N VAL A 259 5.18 -20.47 21.26
CA VAL A 259 5.06 -19.70 22.51
C VAL A 259 5.24 -20.71 23.64
N LEU A 260 6.47 -20.83 24.15
CA LEU A 260 6.70 -21.40 25.46
C LEU A 260 6.19 -20.38 26.47
N LEU A 261 5.02 -20.68 27.04
CA LEU A 261 4.53 -19.99 28.23
C LEU A 261 5.56 -20.17 29.35
N PRO A 262 5.93 -19.11 30.08
CA PRO A 262 6.73 -19.27 31.29
C PRO A 262 5.91 -20.03 32.34
N THR A 263 6.48 -21.14 32.82
CA THR A 263 6.04 -21.86 34.03
C THR A 263 6.24 -21.03 35.28
#